data_AF-A0A537DTD1-F1
#
_entry.id   AF-A0A537DTD1-F1
#
_cell.length_a   1.000
_cell.length_b   1.000
_cell.length_c   1.000
_cell.angle_alpha   90.00
_cell.angle_beta   90.00
_cell.angle_gamma   90.00
#
_symmetry.space_group_name_H-M   'P 1'
#
loop_
_entity.id
_entity.type
_entity.pdbx_description
1 polymer ?
#
loop_
_entity_poly.entity_id
_entity_poly.type
_entity_poly.pdbx_seq_one_letter_code
_entity_poly.pdbx_strand_id
1 'polypeptide(L)'
;MDRTHISFRLHTDIYVKLRKEAEEKHISMSDIVSQGIRRYVDWDLPAERFGQVSVPRPVIKLLYEKLDEDEAREVGRKQGEAMAEFVTFYYKSASLEKYLDLLDLQSIPSQIAYEHTFNGKTHTVILRHNRGLRTSQSLGETLRVMMNTIGRLATIKETDEQVLVTTDKL
;
A
#
# COMPACT_ATOMS: atom_id res chain seq x y z
N MET A 1 -16.06 -11.71 14.85
CA MET A 1 -14.83 -12.42 14.46
C MET A 1 -14.40 -13.25 15.64
N ASP A 2 -14.10 -14.53 15.40
CA ASP A 2 -13.58 -15.42 16.43
C ASP A 2 -12.20 -14.94 16.89
N ARG A 3 -11.96 -14.96 18.21
CA ARG A 3 -10.66 -14.62 18.80
C ARG A 3 -10.09 -15.86 19.47
N THR A 4 -8.86 -16.19 19.14
CA THR A 4 -8.10 -17.28 19.78
C THR A 4 -7.10 -16.66 20.75
N HIS A 5 -7.09 -17.14 22.00
CA HIS A 5 -6.09 -16.75 22.98
C HIS A 5 -4.89 -17.69 22.92
N ILE A 6 -3.69 -17.12 22.74
CA ILE A 6 -2.42 -17.82 22.68
C ILE A 6 -1.40 -17.06 23.53
N SER A 7 -0.45 -17.78 24.14
CA SER A 7 0.56 -17.18 25.03
C SER A 7 1.97 -17.32 24.44
N PHE A 8 2.72 -16.23 24.44
CA PHE A 8 4.08 -16.17 23.91
C PHE A 8 5.06 -15.73 24.99
N ARG A 9 6.31 -16.23 24.91
CA ARG A 9 7.43 -15.67 25.67
C ARG A 9 8.08 -14.58 24.82
N LEU A 10 8.34 -13.42 25.43
CA LEU A 10 9.03 -12.30 24.82
C LEU A 10 10.33 -12.05 25.57
N HIS A 11 11.38 -11.66 24.83
CA HIS A 11 12.56 -11.09 25.46
C HIS A 11 12.18 -9.81 26.20
N THR A 12 12.77 -9.60 27.38
CA THR A 12 12.43 -8.47 28.26
C THR A 12 12.64 -7.12 27.58
N ASP A 13 13.64 -6.98 26.73
CA ASP A 13 13.91 -5.72 26.00
C ASP A 13 12.79 -5.40 24.99
N ILE A 14 12.23 -6.41 24.33
CA ILE A 14 11.08 -6.26 23.42
C ILE A 14 9.83 -5.88 24.20
N TYR A 15 9.59 -6.53 25.34
CA TYR A 15 8.47 -6.17 26.23
C TYR A 15 8.52 -4.70 26.66
N VAL A 16 9.70 -4.22 27.08
CA VAL A 16 9.88 -2.81 27.50
C VAL A 16 9.59 -1.84 26.34
N LYS A 17 10.05 -2.15 25.12
CA LYS A 17 9.77 -1.33 23.92
C LYS A 17 8.28 -1.30 23.58
N LEU A 18 7.62 -2.46 23.57
CA LEU A 18 6.18 -2.56 23.28
C LEU A 18 5.32 -1.83 24.32
N ARG A 19 5.69 -1.91 25.60
CA ARG A 19 5.00 -1.20 26.67
C ARG A 19 5.10 0.32 26.50
N LYS A 20 6.32 0.83 26.22
CA LYS A 20 6.54 2.25 25.97
C LYS A 20 5.68 2.75 24.80
N GLU A 21 5.67 2.01 23.69
CA GLU A 21 4.86 2.36 22.52
C GLU A 21 3.35 2.32 22.79
N ALA A 22 2.88 1.36 23.60
CA ALA A 22 1.49 1.27 24.02
C ALA A 22 1.08 2.50 24.83
N GLU A 23 1.94 2.94 25.76
CA GLU A 23 1.75 4.14 26.56
C GLU A 23 1.73 5.41 25.68
N GLU A 24 2.69 5.57 24.76
CA GLU A 24 2.78 6.72 23.85
C GLU A 24 1.59 6.81 22.88
N LYS A 25 1.08 5.67 22.39
CA LYS A 25 -0.05 5.60 21.47
C LYS A 25 -1.41 5.53 22.15
N HIS A 26 -1.45 5.46 23.49
CA HIS A 26 -2.66 5.28 24.28
C HIS A 26 -3.52 4.06 23.85
N ILE A 27 -2.85 2.94 23.54
CA ILE A 27 -3.49 1.66 23.16
C ILE A 27 -2.94 0.52 24.02
N SER A 28 -3.55 -0.67 23.98
CA SER A 28 -3.01 -1.81 24.72
C SER A 28 -1.80 -2.42 24.01
N MET A 29 -0.90 -3.07 24.76
CA MET A 29 0.16 -3.87 24.15
C MET A 29 -0.40 -5.00 23.27
N SER A 30 -1.56 -5.55 23.64
CA SER A 30 -2.25 -6.58 22.84
C SER A 30 -2.65 -6.04 21.47
N ASP A 31 -3.06 -4.77 21.39
CA ASP A 31 -3.39 -4.12 20.11
C ASP A 31 -2.13 -3.95 19.25
N ILE A 32 -1.01 -3.52 19.83
CA ILE A 32 0.27 -3.42 19.09
C ILE A 32 0.71 -4.79 18.57
N VAL A 33 0.69 -5.81 19.42
CA VAL A 33 1.07 -7.17 19.03
C VAL A 33 0.13 -7.70 17.95
N SER A 34 -1.18 -7.50 18.10
CA SER A 34 -2.17 -7.93 17.10
C SER A 34 -1.95 -7.25 15.74
N GLN A 35 -1.69 -5.94 15.74
CA GLN A 35 -1.39 -5.18 14.53
C GLN A 35 -0.08 -5.63 13.89
N GLY A 36 0.97 -5.83 14.69
CA GLY A 36 2.29 -6.28 14.22
C GLY A 36 2.26 -7.68 13.61
N ILE A 37 1.62 -8.64 14.30
CA ILE A 37 1.46 -10.01 13.77
C ILE A 37 0.61 -10.01 12.51
N ARG A 38 -0.49 -9.24 12.48
CA ARG A 38 -1.32 -9.12 11.27
C ARG A 38 -0.49 -8.58 10.10
N ARG A 39 0.24 -7.49 10.30
CA ARG A 39 1.14 -6.93 9.28
C ARG A 39 2.18 -7.96 8.83
N TYR A 40 2.77 -8.71 9.75
CA TYR A 40 3.78 -9.71 9.40
C TYR A 40 3.21 -10.82 8.51
N VAL A 41 2.02 -11.32 8.84
CA VAL A 41 1.36 -12.40 8.10
C VAL A 41 0.82 -11.91 6.76
N ASP A 42 0.16 -10.75 6.74
CA ASP A 42 -0.54 -10.25 5.57
C ASP A 42 0.40 -9.53 4.59
N TRP A 43 1.45 -8.87 5.08
CA TRP A 43 2.38 -8.10 4.25
C TRP A 43 3.81 -8.62 4.26
N ASP A 44 4.48 -8.71 5.42
CA ASP A 44 5.95 -8.92 5.44
C ASP A 44 6.33 -10.30 4.84
N LEU A 45 5.64 -11.38 5.22
CA LEU A 45 5.88 -12.73 4.68
C LEU A 45 5.68 -12.81 3.14
N PRO A 46 4.59 -12.27 2.56
CA PRO A 46 4.46 -12.15 1.11
C PRO A 46 5.53 -11.25 0.48
N ALA A 47 5.76 -10.06 1.03
CA ALA A 47 6.65 -9.04 0.48
C ALA A 47 8.09 -9.55 0.36
N GLU A 48 8.59 -10.30 1.36
CA GLU A 48 9.90 -10.95 1.33
C GLU A 48 10.04 -11.93 0.15
N ARG A 49 9.00 -12.71 -0.15
CA ARG A 49 9.02 -13.65 -1.29
C ARG A 49 9.06 -12.94 -2.65
N PHE A 50 8.56 -11.71 -2.71
CA PHE A 50 8.52 -10.88 -3.91
C PHE A 50 9.69 -9.89 -4.00
N GLY A 51 10.70 -10.01 -3.13
CA GLY A 51 11.89 -9.15 -3.16
C GLY A 51 11.60 -7.68 -2.87
N GLN A 52 10.53 -7.39 -2.13
CA GLN A 52 10.20 -6.01 -1.75
C GLN A 52 11.22 -5.48 -0.74
N VAL A 53 11.59 -4.21 -0.88
CA VAL A 53 12.55 -3.53 0.00
C VAL A 53 11.94 -2.25 0.56
N SER A 54 12.35 -1.90 1.79
CA SER A 54 11.98 -0.64 2.41
C SER A 54 13.00 0.44 2.07
N VAL A 55 12.51 1.59 1.61
CA VAL A 55 13.35 2.76 1.28
C VAL A 55 12.87 3.98 2.07
N PRO A 56 13.76 4.75 2.71
CA PRO A 56 13.36 5.97 3.40
C PRO A 56 12.65 6.96 2.47
N ARG A 57 11.54 7.55 2.94
CA ARG A 57 10.75 8.52 2.16
C ARG A 57 11.58 9.66 1.54
N PRO A 58 12.56 10.28 2.23
CA PRO A 58 13.40 11.31 1.61
C PRO A 58 14.22 10.80 0.43
N VAL A 59 14.68 9.55 0.48
CA VAL A 59 15.42 8.91 -0.63
C VAL A 59 14.49 8.66 -1.80
N ILE A 60 13.27 8.15 -1.56
CA ILE A 60 12.26 7.99 -2.62
C ILE A 60 11.99 9.33 -3.31
N LYS A 61 11.78 10.40 -2.54
CA LYS A 61 11.55 11.74 -3.08
C LYS A 61 12.71 12.20 -3.95
N LEU A 62 13.95 12.08 -3.45
CA LEU A 62 15.15 12.44 -4.20
C LEU A 62 15.27 11.67 -5.52
N LEU A 63 14.98 10.36 -5.52
CA LEU A 63 15.03 9.54 -6.72
C LEU A 63 14.02 10.02 -7.76
N TYR A 64 12.77 10.26 -7.37
CA TYR A 64 11.74 10.74 -8.29
C TYR A 64 12.01 12.16 -8.79
N GLU A 65 12.62 13.04 -7.99
CA GLU A 65 13.02 14.39 -8.43
C GLU A 65 14.09 14.39 -9.54
N LYS A 66 14.78 13.26 -9.75
CA LYS A 66 15.77 13.12 -10.84
C LYS A 66 15.18 12.60 -12.14
N LEU A 67 13.96 12.07 -12.11
CA LEU A 67 13.32 11.50 -13.28
C LEU A 67 12.62 12.58 -14.11
N ASP A 68 12.67 12.42 -15.43
CA ASP A 68 11.69 13.05 -16.29
C ASP A 68 10.31 12.36 -16.20
N GLU A 69 9.35 12.82 -16.99
CA GLU A 69 8.00 12.26 -16.98
C GLU A 69 7.97 10.82 -17.47
N ASP A 70 8.63 10.54 -18.59
CA ASP A 70 8.57 9.24 -19.26
C ASP A 70 9.28 8.18 -18.39
N GLU A 71 10.40 8.55 -17.78
CA GLU A 71 11.11 7.72 -16.80
C GLU A 71 10.24 7.42 -15.57
N ALA A 72 9.54 8.42 -15.04
CA ALA A 72 8.62 8.22 -13.91
C ALA A 72 7.45 7.29 -14.28
N ARG A 73 6.90 7.42 -15.49
CA ARG A 73 5.85 6.54 -16.03
C ARG A 73 6.37 5.11 -16.24
N GLU A 74 7.60 4.93 -16.72
CA GLU A 74 8.24 3.61 -16.85
C GLU A 74 8.35 2.92 -15.49
N VAL A 75 8.83 3.62 -14.46
CA VAL A 75 8.87 3.11 -13.10
C VAL A 75 7.47 2.70 -12.65
N GLY A 76 6.47 3.54 -12.89
CA GLY A 76 5.09 3.27 -12.54
C GLY A 76 4.53 2.03 -13.23
N ARG A 77 4.80 1.85 -14.53
CA ARG A 77 4.37 0.65 -15.26
C ARG A 77 5.01 -0.61 -14.72
N LYS A 78 6.32 -0.60 -14.44
CA LYS A 78 7.01 -1.75 -13.82
C LYS A 78 6.46 -2.07 -12.44
N GLN A 79 6.16 -1.05 -11.65
CA GLN A 79 5.51 -1.21 -10.36
C GLN A 79 4.11 -1.81 -10.51
N GLY A 80 3.32 -1.35 -11.49
CA GLY A 80 1.97 -1.86 -11.77
C GLY A 80 1.96 -3.31 -12.22
N GLU A 81 2.89 -3.69 -13.12
CA GLU A 81 3.12 -5.07 -13.55
C GLU A 81 3.41 -5.98 -12.35
N ALA A 82 4.36 -5.57 -11.49
CA ALA A 82 4.74 -6.32 -10.29
C ALA A 82 3.60 -6.42 -9.26
N MET A 83 2.82 -5.35 -9.06
CA MET A 83 1.67 -5.35 -8.14
C MET A 83 0.53 -6.24 -8.66
N ALA A 84 0.29 -6.26 -9.96
CA ALA A 84 -0.68 -7.15 -10.57
C ALA A 84 -0.28 -8.62 -10.38
N GLU A 85 0.99 -8.95 -10.63
CA GLU A 85 1.54 -10.30 -10.38
C GLU A 85 1.42 -10.70 -8.91
N PHE A 86 1.78 -9.78 -7.99
CA PHE A 86 1.64 -10.00 -6.55
C PHE A 86 0.21 -10.38 -6.18
N VAL A 87 -0.79 -9.62 -6.66
CA VAL A 87 -2.21 -9.90 -6.36
C VAL A 87 -2.63 -11.26 -6.91
N THR A 88 -2.29 -11.57 -8.15
CA THR A 88 -2.62 -12.87 -8.74
C THR A 88 -2.00 -14.02 -7.94
N PHE A 89 -0.75 -13.87 -7.50
CA PHE A 89 -0.09 -14.91 -6.72
C PHE A 89 -0.60 -15.00 -5.29
N TYR A 90 -0.80 -13.88 -4.61
CA TYR A 90 -1.13 -13.83 -3.19
C TYR A 90 -2.62 -14.11 -2.95
N TYR A 91 -3.50 -13.40 -3.67
CA TYR A 91 -4.95 -13.56 -3.55
C TYR A 91 -5.54 -14.65 -4.46
N LYS A 92 -4.72 -15.29 -5.31
CA LYS A 92 -5.16 -16.31 -6.27
C LYS A 92 -6.29 -15.83 -7.19
N SER A 93 -6.40 -14.52 -7.37
CA SER A 93 -7.45 -13.84 -8.13
C SER A 93 -6.98 -12.43 -8.48
N ALA A 94 -7.53 -11.85 -9.55
CA ALA A 94 -7.34 -10.47 -9.92
C ALA A 94 -8.72 -9.82 -10.12
N SER A 95 -9.07 -8.89 -9.24
CA SER A 95 -10.31 -8.11 -9.30
C SER A 95 -10.07 -6.73 -8.71
N LEU A 96 -11.02 -5.81 -8.91
CA LEU A 96 -10.92 -4.47 -8.32
C LEU A 96 -10.82 -4.57 -6.80
N GLU A 97 -11.62 -5.43 -6.18
CA GLU A 97 -11.63 -5.66 -4.73
C GLU A 97 -10.25 -6.10 -4.23
N LYS A 98 -9.55 -6.99 -4.97
CA LYS A 98 -8.20 -7.43 -4.59
C LYS A 98 -7.13 -6.37 -4.77
N TYR A 99 -7.30 -5.47 -5.72
CA TYR A 99 -6.44 -4.30 -5.83
C TYR A 99 -6.70 -3.30 -4.71
N LEU A 100 -7.95 -3.09 -4.31
CA LEU A 100 -8.28 -2.23 -3.16
C LEU A 100 -7.73 -2.84 -1.85
N ASP A 101 -7.85 -4.16 -1.66
CA ASP A 101 -7.24 -4.89 -0.53
C ASP A 101 -5.71 -4.69 -0.51
N LEU A 102 -5.04 -4.82 -1.67
CA LEU A 102 -3.59 -4.60 -1.77
C LEU A 102 -3.20 -3.15 -1.46
N LEU A 103 -3.94 -2.16 -1.97
CA LEU A 103 -3.62 -0.74 -1.76
C LEU A 103 -3.78 -0.34 -0.29
N ASP A 104 -4.82 -0.84 0.38
CA ASP A 104 -4.99 -0.66 1.83
C ASP A 104 -3.82 -1.27 2.60
N LEU A 105 -3.44 -2.50 2.26
CA LEU A 105 -2.31 -3.20 2.86
C LEU A 105 -0.97 -2.47 2.64
N GLN A 106 -0.73 -1.96 1.43
CA GLN A 106 0.48 -1.22 1.04
C GLN A 106 0.55 0.18 1.64
N SER A 107 -0.59 0.80 2.01
CA SER A 107 -0.64 2.16 2.55
C SER A 107 0.21 2.32 3.82
N ILE A 108 0.23 1.28 4.66
CA ILE A 108 0.95 1.22 5.94
C ILE A 108 2.49 1.24 5.72
N PRO A 109 3.10 0.25 5.04
CA PRO A 109 4.55 0.22 4.84
C PRO A 109 5.04 1.35 3.93
N SER A 110 4.23 1.78 2.96
CA SER A 110 4.62 2.83 2.02
C SER A 110 4.52 4.24 2.62
N GLN A 111 3.84 4.42 3.76
CA GLN A 111 3.51 5.74 4.33
C GLN A 111 2.79 6.65 3.33
N ILE A 112 1.84 6.06 2.61
CA ILE A 112 0.92 6.75 1.71
C ILE A 112 -0.45 6.66 2.36
N ALA A 113 -1.13 7.79 2.55
CA ALA A 113 -2.49 7.75 3.04
C ALA A 113 -3.42 7.25 1.92
N TYR A 114 -4.13 6.17 2.20
CA TYR A 114 -5.09 5.55 1.30
C TYR A 114 -6.51 5.87 1.74
N GLU A 115 -7.34 6.30 0.79
CA GLU A 115 -8.79 6.43 0.98
C GLU A 115 -9.51 5.81 -0.21
N HIS A 116 -10.59 5.09 0.09
CA HIS A 116 -11.50 4.53 -0.91
C HIS A 116 -12.94 4.87 -0.57
N THR A 117 -13.69 5.31 -1.57
CA THR A 117 -15.13 5.52 -1.46
C THR A 117 -15.86 4.90 -2.66
N PHE A 118 -17.12 4.53 -2.45
CA PHE A 118 -17.99 4.01 -3.49
C PHE A 118 -19.39 4.59 -3.31
N ASN A 119 -19.92 5.22 -4.37
CA ASN A 119 -21.22 5.90 -4.33
C ASN A 119 -22.36 5.08 -4.97
N GLY A 120 -22.16 3.78 -5.20
CA GLY A 120 -23.10 2.90 -5.91
C GLY A 120 -22.85 2.79 -7.41
N LYS A 121 -22.14 3.76 -8.01
CA LYS A 121 -21.80 3.79 -9.44
C LYS A 121 -20.30 3.87 -9.70
N THR A 122 -19.56 4.64 -8.93
CA THR A 122 -18.16 4.96 -9.20
C THR A 122 -17.33 4.70 -7.95
N HIS A 123 -16.20 4.01 -8.11
CA HIS A 123 -15.17 3.88 -7.10
C HIS A 123 -14.21 5.06 -7.22
N THR A 124 -13.87 5.67 -6.09
CA THR A 124 -12.85 6.73 -6.01
C THR A 124 -11.77 6.29 -5.05
N VAL A 125 -10.53 6.27 -5.51
CA VAL A 125 -9.32 5.99 -4.73
C VAL A 125 -8.47 7.25 -4.66
N ILE A 126 -7.97 7.58 -3.47
CA ILE A 126 -7.04 8.68 -3.26
C ILE A 126 -5.79 8.14 -2.57
N LEU A 127 -4.62 8.40 -3.17
CA LEU A 127 -3.31 8.12 -2.59
C LEU A 127 -2.59 9.44 -2.31
N ARG A 128 -2.52 9.85 -1.04
CA ARG A 128 -1.76 11.05 -0.63
C ARG A 128 -0.37 10.66 -0.18
N HIS A 129 0.65 11.20 -0.84
CA HIS A 129 2.04 10.83 -0.60
C HIS A 129 2.94 12.03 -0.27
N ASN A 130 2.62 13.22 -0.78
CA ASN A 130 3.39 14.46 -0.59
C ASN A 130 4.87 14.30 -1.00
N ARG A 131 5.12 13.91 -2.26
CA ARG A 131 6.46 13.54 -2.79
C ARG A 131 6.77 14.13 -4.17
N GLY A 132 6.00 15.12 -4.62
CA GLY A 132 6.19 15.78 -5.90
C GLY A 132 5.59 15.04 -7.08
N LEU A 133 5.42 15.77 -8.19
CA LEU A 133 4.66 15.34 -9.36
C LEU A 133 5.16 14.03 -9.99
N ARG A 134 6.49 13.81 -10.04
CA ARG A 134 7.06 12.58 -10.62
C ARG A 134 6.65 11.33 -9.85
N THR A 135 6.48 11.43 -8.53
CA THR A 135 5.91 10.32 -7.75
C THR A 135 4.46 10.06 -8.16
N SER A 136 3.67 11.13 -8.32
CA SER A 136 2.26 11.04 -8.72
C SER A 136 2.10 10.43 -10.10
N GLN A 137 2.98 10.77 -11.03
CA GLN A 137 2.96 10.22 -12.38
C GLN A 137 3.29 8.72 -12.39
N SER A 138 4.26 8.29 -11.59
CA SER A 138 4.57 6.87 -11.38
C SER A 138 3.40 6.11 -10.74
N LEU A 139 2.84 6.63 -9.65
CA LEU A 139 1.69 6.02 -8.97
C LEU A 139 0.44 6.00 -9.86
N GLY A 140 0.21 7.07 -10.63
CA GLY A 140 -0.86 7.14 -11.60
C GLY A 140 -0.73 6.06 -12.67
N GLU A 141 0.46 5.87 -13.23
CA GLU A 141 0.70 4.82 -14.23
C GLU A 141 0.63 3.41 -13.62
N THR A 142 1.11 3.25 -12.37
CA THR A 142 0.94 2.01 -11.59
C THR A 142 -0.53 1.62 -11.53
N LEU A 143 -1.39 2.54 -11.11
CA LEU A 143 -2.82 2.31 -10.97
C LEU A 143 -3.49 2.10 -12.34
N ARG A 144 -3.04 2.79 -13.39
CA ARG A 144 -3.52 2.58 -14.76
C ARG A 144 -3.27 1.16 -15.23
N VAL A 145 -2.03 0.68 -15.09
CA VAL A 145 -1.64 -0.68 -15.46
C VAL A 145 -2.46 -1.70 -14.68
N MET A 146 -2.59 -1.54 -13.36
CA MET A 146 -3.44 -2.41 -12.54
C MET A 146 -4.89 -2.41 -13.03
N MET A 147 -5.52 -1.27 -13.32
CA MET A 147 -6.92 -1.28 -13.79
C MET A 147 -7.07 -1.96 -15.16
N ASN A 148 -6.10 -1.78 -16.05
CA ASN A 148 -6.12 -2.39 -17.38
C ASN A 148 -6.03 -3.92 -17.34
N THR A 149 -5.28 -4.53 -16.40
CA THR A 149 -5.17 -6.00 -16.30
C THR A 149 -6.50 -6.68 -15.96
N ILE A 150 -7.44 -5.95 -15.36
CA ILE A 150 -8.80 -6.42 -15.06
C ILE A 150 -9.85 -5.83 -16.02
N GLY A 151 -9.42 -5.29 -17.16
CA GLY A 151 -10.30 -4.80 -18.23
C GLY A 151 -11.06 -3.52 -17.86
N ARG A 152 -10.55 -2.71 -16.93
CA ARG A 152 -11.23 -1.51 -16.44
C ARG A 152 -10.52 -0.24 -16.91
N LEU A 153 -11.32 0.71 -17.40
CA LEU A 153 -10.86 2.06 -17.63
C LEU A 153 -10.89 2.86 -16.32
N ALA A 154 -9.90 3.74 -16.17
CA ALA A 154 -9.77 4.61 -15.02
C ALA A 154 -9.39 6.03 -15.47
N THR A 155 -10.08 7.02 -14.89
CA THR A 155 -9.67 8.42 -14.97
C THR A 155 -8.70 8.70 -13.84
N ILE A 156 -7.54 9.28 -14.17
CA ILE A 156 -6.46 9.52 -13.22
C ILE A 156 -6.18 11.02 -13.19
N LYS A 157 -6.15 11.59 -11.99
CA LYS A 157 -5.78 12.98 -11.73
C LYS A 157 -4.58 13.00 -10.81
N GLU A 158 -3.58 13.78 -11.18
CA GLU A 158 -2.29 13.85 -10.49
C GLU A 158 -2.05 15.28 -10.03
N THR A 159 -1.55 15.43 -8.81
CA THR A 159 -0.97 16.66 -8.28
C THR A 159 0.33 16.30 -7.57
N ASP A 160 1.14 17.29 -7.20
CA ASP A 160 2.41 17.07 -6.49
C ASP A 160 2.26 16.27 -5.17
N GLU A 161 1.06 16.30 -4.60
CA GLU A 161 0.78 15.74 -3.27
C GLU A 161 0.03 14.40 -3.32
N GLN A 162 -0.76 14.17 -4.38
CA GLN A 162 -1.66 13.02 -4.43
C GLN A 162 -2.00 12.54 -5.83
N VAL A 163 -2.47 11.29 -5.89
CA VAL A 163 -3.12 10.70 -7.06
C VAL A 163 -4.56 10.36 -6.71
N LEU A 164 -5.49 10.75 -7.58
CA LEU A 164 -6.89 10.37 -7.51
C LEU A 164 -7.25 9.52 -8.72
N VAL A 165 -7.90 8.39 -8.47
CA VAL A 165 -8.34 7.44 -9.51
C VAL A 165 -9.83 7.19 -9.37
N THR A 166 -10.55 7.30 -10.48
CA THR A 166 -11.98 6.97 -10.55
C THR A 166 -12.26 5.93 -11.63
N THR A 167 -13.04 4.91 -11.30
CA THR A 167 -13.48 3.86 -12.23
C THR A 167 -14.93 3.46 -11.95
N ASP A 168 -15.73 3.29 -13.00
CA ASP A 168 -17.16 2.98 -12.91
C ASP A 168 -17.42 1.50 -12.67
N LYS A 169 -18.40 1.17 -11.83
CA LYS A 169 -18.84 -0.20 -11.55
C LYS A 169 -19.12 -0.92 -12.87
N LEU A 170 -18.57 -2.14 -13.00
CA LEU A 170 -18.90 -3.04 -14.11
C LEU A 170 -20.33 -3.57 -13.96
#